data_AF-A0A7C1YBE7-F1
#
_entry.id   AF-A0A7C1YBE7-F1
#
_cell.length_a   1.000
_cell.length_b   1.000
_cell.length_c   1.000
_cell.angle_alpha   90.00
_cell.angle_beta   90.00
_cell.angle_gamma   90.00
#
_symmetry.space_group_name_H-M   'P 1'
#
loop_
_entity.id
_entity.type
_entity.pdbx_description
1 polymer ?
#
loop_
_entity_poly.entity_id
_entity_poly.type
_entity_poly.pdbx_seq_one_letter_code
_entity_poly.pdbx_strand_id
1 'polypeptide(L)'
;MKRLVFTLMIIAATAGVGQAKVDLVTLPSRDTVQLTIYNSADMTLARESRALTLKNGENSLQFSWENTLIDPTSLEMLPRAHAGEIDIAELVFPPRVRNLGLWNIDSGVSGKVPVEITYLTSGLSWRAFYMGTLTEDEKTMRLQGYVRVTNNSGEDYENAQTRLIVG
;
A
#
# COMPACT_ATOMS: atom_id res chain seq x y z
N MET A 1 40.64 -28.39 -40.79
CA MET A 1 39.16 -28.36 -40.64
C MET A 1 38.64 -28.93 -39.32
N LYS A 2 39.29 -29.91 -38.65
CA LYS A 2 38.82 -30.46 -37.35
C LYS A 2 39.13 -29.61 -36.10
N ARG A 3 40.11 -28.69 -36.17
CA ARG A 3 40.47 -27.80 -35.03
C ARG A 3 39.51 -26.62 -34.85
N LEU A 4 38.84 -26.17 -35.91
CA LEU A 4 37.90 -25.05 -35.86
C LEU A 4 36.55 -25.43 -35.21
N VAL A 5 36.18 -26.71 -35.30
CA VAL A 5 34.94 -27.24 -34.74
C VAL A 5 35.02 -27.37 -33.21
N PHE A 6 36.20 -27.70 -32.67
CA PHE A 6 36.40 -27.78 -31.23
C PHE A 6 36.40 -26.42 -30.54
N THR A 7 36.86 -25.35 -31.20
CA THR A 7 36.82 -24.00 -30.65
C THR A 7 35.40 -23.44 -30.58
N LEU A 8 34.52 -23.82 -31.52
CA LEU A 8 33.12 -23.38 -31.51
C LEU A 8 32.28 -24.08 -30.42
N MET A 9 32.66 -25.29 -30.01
CA MET A 9 31.92 -26.08 -29.02
C MET A 9 32.21 -25.64 -27.57
N ILE A 10 33.34 -24.97 -27.33
CA ILE A 10 33.70 -24.44 -26.00
C ILE A 10 33.01 -23.10 -25.72
N ILE A 11 32.71 -22.30 -26.75
CA ILE A 11 32.00 -21.02 -26.59
C ILE A 11 30.51 -21.22 -26.25
N ALA A 12 29.93 -22.36 -26.64
CA ALA A 12 28.54 -22.69 -26.31
C ALA A 12 28.32 -23.15 -24.86
N ALA A 13 29.39 -23.55 -24.14
CA ALA A 13 29.29 -24.07 -22.77
C ALA A 13 29.35 -22.98 -21.68
N THR A 14 29.63 -21.72 -22.04
CA THR A 14 29.68 -20.58 -21.10
C THR A 14 28.47 -19.66 -21.20
N ALA A 15 27.37 -20.10 -21.82
CA ALA A 15 26.08 -19.43 -21.71
C ALA A 15 25.52 -19.67 -20.30
N GLY A 16 26.18 -19.07 -19.30
CA GLY A 16 25.69 -18.97 -17.94
C GLY A 16 24.30 -18.38 -18.00
N VAL A 17 23.36 -19.12 -17.40
CA VAL A 17 21.96 -18.76 -17.23
C VAL A 17 21.89 -17.30 -16.79
N GLY A 18 21.43 -16.43 -17.67
CA GLY A 18 21.11 -15.06 -17.29
C GLY A 18 20.00 -15.13 -16.26
N GLN A 19 20.33 -14.92 -14.99
CA GLN A 19 19.35 -14.65 -13.96
C GLN A 19 18.68 -13.33 -14.33
N ALA A 20 17.56 -13.43 -15.03
CA ALA A 20 16.71 -12.30 -15.32
C ALA A 20 16.07 -11.88 -13.99
N LYS A 21 16.75 -10.98 -13.27
CA LYS A 21 16.16 -10.23 -12.16
C LYS A 21 15.05 -9.38 -12.74
N VAL A 22 13.80 -9.81 -12.54
CA VAL A 22 12.63 -9.03 -12.95
C VAL A 22 12.37 -8.02 -11.83
N ASP A 23 12.99 -6.86 -11.95
CA ASP A 23 12.75 -5.71 -11.08
C ASP A 23 11.54 -4.89 -11.53
N LEU A 24 10.84 -4.37 -10.52
CA LEU A 24 9.90 -3.26 -10.50
C LEU A 24 8.50 -3.47 -11.11
N VAL A 25 7.62 -4.04 -10.31
CA VAL A 25 6.20 -3.69 -10.38
C VAL A 25 6.03 -2.39 -9.61
N THR A 26 5.87 -1.27 -10.33
CA THR A 26 5.26 -0.08 -9.73
C THR A 26 3.88 -0.47 -9.26
N LEU A 27 3.50 -0.06 -8.05
CA LEU A 27 2.21 -0.45 -7.53
C LEU A 27 1.07 0.05 -8.43
N PRO A 28 0.09 -0.81 -8.72
CA PRO A 28 -1.12 -0.38 -9.40
C PRO A 28 -1.92 0.58 -8.52
N SER A 29 -2.81 1.34 -9.14
CA SER A 29 -3.78 2.19 -8.44
C SER A 29 -4.55 1.37 -7.40
N ARG A 30 -4.90 2.02 -6.28
CA ARG A 30 -5.75 1.43 -5.25
C ARG A 30 -7.18 1.19 -5.78
N ASP A 31 -7.77 0.07 -5.39
CA ASP A 31 -9.17 -0.25 -5.70
C ASP A 31 -10.12 0.35 -4.64
N THR A 32 -9.71 0.25 -3.36
CA THR A 32 -10.46 0.80 -2.23
C THR A 32 -9.51 1.34 -1.18
N VAL A 33 -9.97 2.33 -0.41
CA VAL A 33 -9.26 2.82 0.78
C VAL A 33 -10.25 3.17 1.88
N GLN A 34 -9.91 2.78 3.10
CA GLN A 34 -10.59 3.13 4.32
C GLN A 34 -9.64 3.86 5.25
N LEU A 35 -10.06 5.01 5.74
CA LEU A 35 -9.31 5.84 6.66
C LEU A 35 -9.99 5.83 8.02
N THR A 36 -9.29 5.36 9.05
CA THR A 36 -9.76 5.46 10.44
C THR A 36 -8.96 6.55 11.14
N ILE A 37 -9.59 7.70 11.37
CA ILE A 37 -8.93 8.93 11.83
C ILE A 37 -9.09 9.07 13.35
N TYR A 38 -7.96 9.14 14.06
CA TYR A 38 -7.85 9.35 15.50
C TYR A 38 -7.32 10.75 15.80
N ASN A 39 -8.18 11.62 16.34
CA ASN A 39 -7.80 13.01 16.61
C ASN A 39 -6.81 13.17 17.76
N SER A 40 -6.82 12.27 18.75
CA SER A 40 -6.01 12.41 19.97
C SER A 40 -4.50 12.32 19.74
N ALA A 41 -4.06 11.72 18.63
CA ALA A 41 -2.64 11.43 18.37
C ALA A 41 -2.14 11.79 16.97
N ASP A 42 -2.88 12.60 16.18
CA ASP A 42 -2.60 12.87 14.75
C ASP A 42 -2.25 11.58 14.00
N MET A 43 -3.06 10.55 14.22
CA MET A 43 -2.81 9.20 13.75
C MET A 43 -4.01 8.73 12.96
N THR A 44 -3.78 8.26 11.74
CA THR A 44 -4.81 7.69 10.89
C THR A 44 -4.35 6.33 10.40
N LEU A 45 -5.18 5.31 10.65
CA LEU A 45 -4.98 3.99 10.06
C LEU A 45 -5.58 3.99 8.67
N ALA A 46 -4.72 3.88 7.66
CA ALA A 46 -5.12 3.66 6.28
C ALA A 46 -5.08 2.16 6.01
N ARG A 47 -6.21 1.63 5.50
CA ARG A 47 -6.32 0.29 4.96
C ARG A 47 -6.72 0.41 3.51
N GLU A 48 -5.88 -0.04 2.60
CA GLU A 48 -6.16 -0.01 1.18
C GLU A 48 -6.08 -1.41 0.57
N SER A 49 -6.84 -1.63 -0.50
CA SER A 49 -6.76 -2.88 -1.27
C SER A 49 -6.42 -2.59 -2.72
N ARG A 50 -5.61 -3.48 -3.30
CA ARG A 50 -5.19 -3.41 -4.70
C ARG A 50 -4.86 -4.80 -5.24
N ALA A 51 -5.02 -5.00 -6.54
CA ALA A 51 -4.61 -6.25 -7.20
C ALA A 51 -3.15 -6.19 -7.67
N LEU A 52 -2.24 -6.96 -7.05
CA LEU A 52 -0.86 -7.11 -7.51
C LEU A 52 -0.75 -8.20 -8.57
N THR A 53 0.07 -8.00 -9.58
CA THR A 53 0.39 -9.06 -10.55
C THR A 53 1.65 -9.78 -10.08
N LEU A 54 1.47 -11.02 -9.62
CA LEU A 54 2.56 -11.87 -9.15
C LEU A 54 2.91 -12.92 -10.20
N LYS A 55 4.19 -13.29 -10.24
CA LYS A 55 4.68 -14.48 -10.94
C LYS A 55 4.87 -15.60 -9.93
N ASN A 56 4.85 -16.84 -10.39
CA ASN A 56 5.24 -17.97 -9.54
C ASN A 56 6.74 -17.86 -9.20
N GLY A 57 7.08 -18.08 -7.93
CA GLY A 57 8.40 -17.87 -7.33
C GLY A 57 8.56 -16.48 -6.71
N GLU A 58 9.81 -16.02 -6.66
CA GLU A 58 10.20 -14.75 -6.05
C GLU A 58 9.73 -13.53 -6.86
N ASN A 59 9.17 -12.55 -6.16
CA ASN A 59 8.76 -11.25 -6.67
C ASN A 59 9.32 -10.16 -5.74
N SER A 60 9.78 -9.06 -6.31
CA SER A 60 10.15 -7.86 -5.55
C SER A 60 9.23 -6.70 -5.91
N LEU A 61 8.55 -6.16 -4.91
CA LEU A 61 7.61 -5.05 -5.06
C LEU A 61 8.19 -3.80 -4.41
N GLN A 62 8.22 -2.70 -5.16
CA GLN A 62 8.66 -1.41 -4.63
C GLN A 62 7.45 -0.57 -4.18
N PHE A 63 7.46 -0.16 -2.91
CA PHE A 63 6.49 0.77 -2.33
C PHE A 63 7.18 2.09 -2.01
N SER A 64 6.69 3.19 -2.58
CA SER A 64 7.21 4.54 -2.36
C SER A 64 6.11 5.41 -1.77
N TRP A 65 6.47 6.25 -0.82
CA TRP A 65 5.55 7.18 -0.13
C TRP A 65 6.12 8.59 -0.08
N GLU A 66 6.86 8.97 -1.13
CA GLU A 66 7.42 10.31 -1.28
C GLU A 66 6.36 11.40 -1.15
N ASN A 67 6.70 12.47 -0.42
CA ASN A 67 5.83 13.61 -0.12
C ASN A 67 4.58 13.28 0.72
N THR A 68 4.54 12.13 1.38
CA THR A 68 3.47 11.77 2.32
C THR A 68 3.98 11.69 3.76
N LEU A 69 3.05 11.64 4.71
CA LEU A 69 3.33 11.47 6.14
C LEU A 69 3.11 10.03 6.61
N ILE A 70 3.44 9.03 5.79
CA ILE A 70 3.34 7.62 6.17
C ILE A 70 4.45 7.26 7.17
N ASP A 71 4.08 6.56 8.24
CA ASP A 71 5.04 5.92 9.14
C ASP A 71 5.49 4.58 8.53
N PRO A 72 6.75 4.47 8.06
CA PRO A 72 7.21 3.27 7.38
C PRO A 72 7.29 2.05 8.28
N THR A 73 7.39 2.23 9.60
CA THR A 73 7.48 1.12 10.56
C THR A 73 6.15 0.43 10.80
N SER A 74 5.06 1.03 10.31
CA SER A 74 3.70 0.51 10.41
C SER A 74 3.19 -0.18 9.15
N LEU A 75 3.99 -0.23 8.09
CA LEU A 75 3.61 -0.84 6.80
C LEU A 75 3.45 -2.35 6.94
N GLU A 76 2.26 -2.83 6.63
CA GLU A 76 1.92 -4.24 6.60
C GLU A 76 1.22 -4.56 5.27
N MET A 77 1.50 -5.73 4.71
CA MET A 77 0.79 -6.27 3.56
C MET A 77 0.28 -7.66 3.88
N LEU A 78 -0.96 -7.95 3.45
CA LEU A 78 -1.56 -9.27 3.57
C LEU A 78 -2.25 -9.67 2.26
N PRO A 79 -2.05 -10.91 1.77
CA PRO A 79 -2.81 -11.41 0.63
C PRO A 79 -4.27 -11.65 1.03
N ARG A 80 -5.22 -11.23 0.19
CA ARG A 80 -6.66 -11.43 0.41
C ARG A 80 -7.20 -12.69 -0.30
N ALA A 81 -6.39 -13.31 -1.15
CA ALA A 81 -6.64 -14.60 -1.79
C ALA A 81 -5.34 -15.39 -1.87
N HIS A 82 -5.42 -16.73 -1.97
CA HIS A 82 -4.24 -17.61 -2.06
C HIS A 82 -3.25 -17.45 -0.89
N ALA A 83 -3.74 -17.08 0.31
CA ALA A 83 -2.87 -16.77 1.46
C ALA A 83 -2.02 -17.97 1.94
N GLY A 84 -2.40 -19.21 1.61
CA GLY A 84 -1.57 -20.40 1.89
C GLY A 84 -0.50 -20.68 0.83
N GLU A 85 -0.52 -19.96 -0.30
CA GLU A 85 0.39 -20.11 -1.42
C GLU A 85 1.27 -18.85 -1.61
N ILE A 86 1.02 -17.79 -0.86
CA ILE A 86 1.73 -16.51 -0.99
C ILE A 86 2.35 -16.18 0.35
N ASP A 87 3.67 -16.10 0.37
CA ASP A 87 4.46 -15.71 1.53
C ASP A 87 5.03 -14.31 1.34
N ILE A 88 4.72 -13.41 2.26
CA ILE A 88 5.28 -12.06 2.28
C ILE A 88 6.49 -12.13 3.21
N ALA A 89 7.65 -12.38 2.63
CA ALA A 89 8.86 -12.72 3.37
C ALA A 89 9.35 -11.57 4.25
N GLU A 90 9.58 -10.39 3.65
CA GLU A 90 10.10 -9.24 4.39
C GLU A 90 9.86 -7.90 3.68
N LEU A 91 9.82 -6.83 4.49
CA LEU A 91 9.93 -5.44 4.04
C LEU A 91 11.34 -4.93 4.34
N VAL A 92 12.10 -4.63 3.30
CA VAL A 92 13.47 -4.11 3.40
C VAL A 92 13.49 -2.62 3.06
N PHE A 93 14.22 -1.83 3.86
CA PHE A 93 14.46 -0.40 3.60
C PHE A 93 15.87 -0.21 3.04
N PRO A 94 16.05 0.09 1.74
CA PRO A 94 17.37 0.23 1.15
C PRO A 94 18.19 1.36 1.79
N PRO A 95 19.49 1.16 2.05
CA PRO A 95 20.32 2.21 2.61
C PRO A 95 20.47 3.38 1.63
N ARG A 96 20.45 4.61 2.15
CA ARG A 96 20.59 5.88 1.39
C ARG A 96 19.41 6.24 0.49
N VAL A 97 18.34 5.45 0.48
CA VAL A 97 17.06 5.82 -0.15
C VAL A 97 16.07 6.12 0.98
N ARG A 98 15.34 7.23 0.86
CA ARG A 98 14.28 7.59 1.80
C ARG A 98 12.94 7.25 1.18
N ASN A 99 11.93 7.10 2.04
CA ASN A 99 10.54 6.94 1.65
C ASN A 99 10.27 5.80 0.65
N LEU A 100 11.08 4.73 0.75
CA LEU A 100 11.03 3.57 -0.13
C LEU A 100 11.19 2.28 0.66
N GLY A 101 10.34 1.30 0.38
CA GLY A 101 10.38 -0.04 0.92
C GLY A 101 10.32 -1.06 -0.21
N LEU A 102 11.04 -2.16 -0.05
CA LEU A 102 11.02 -3.30 -0.97
C LEU A 102 10.39 -4.49 -0.25
N TRP A 103 9.26 -4.96 -0.75
CA TRP A 103 8.67 -6.22 -0.31
C TRP A 103 9.20 -7.37 -1.16
N ASN A 104 9.77 -8.37 -0.49
CA ASN A 104 10.09 -9.65 -1.08
C ASN A 104 8.90 -10.60 -0.85
N ILE A 105 8.36 -11.15 -1.93
CA ILE A 105 7.15 -11.97 -1.93
C ILE A 105 7.46 -13.27 -2.67
N ASP A 106 7.26 -14.41 -2.02
CA ASP A 106 7.27 -15.72 -2.68
C ASP A 106 5.82 -16.13 -3.00
N SER A 107 5.57 -16.58 -4.22
CA SER A 107 4.22 -16.89 -4.69
C SER A 107 4.18 -18.25 -5.38
N GLY A 108 3.37 -19.17 -4.88
CA GLY A 108 3.02 -20.42 -5.55
C GLY A 108 2.09 -20.24 -6.75
N VAL A 109 1.53 -19.05 -6.95
CA VAL A 109 0.59 -18.73 -8.04
C VAL A 109 1.14 -17.68 -9.00
N SER A 110 0.58 -17.63 -10.21
CA SER A 110 0.81 -16.54 -11.17
C SER A 110 -0.50 -15.88 -11.53
N GLY A 111 -0.51 -14.55 -11.58
CA GLY A 111 -1.69 -13.76 -11.96
C GLY A 111 -1.95 -12.59 -11.02
N LYS A 112 -3.15 -12.01 -11.14
CA LYS A 112 -3.60 -10.91 -10.29
C LYS A 112 -4.08 -11.46 -8.95
N VAL A 113 -3.46 -10.99 -7.86
CA VAL A 113 -3.80 -11.34 -6.50
C VAL A 113 -4.25 -10.07 -5.77
N PRO A 114 -5.45 -10.03 -5.19
CA PRO A 114 -5.85 -8.95 -4.32
C PRO A 114 -5.03 -8.98 -3.03
N VAL A 115 -4.41 -7.87 -2.68
CA VAL A 115 -3.72 -7.67 -1.41
C VAL A 115 -4.37 -6.51 -0.65
N GLU A 116 -4.17 -6.52 0.65
CA GLU A 116 -4.44 -5.39 1.54
C GLU A 116 -3.10 -4.83 2.02
N ILE A 117 -2.96 -3.52 1.96
CA ILE A 117 -1.83 -2.79 2.54
C ILE A 117 -2.40 -1.91 3.66
N THR A 118 -1.78 -1.99 4.83
CA THR A 118 -2.17 -1.21 6.01
C THR A 118 -0.97 -0.39 6.48
N TYR A 119 -1.20 0.87 6.85
CA TYR A 119 -0.19 1.76 7.42
C TYR A 119 -0.81 2.87 8.25
N LEU A 120 0.00 3.44 9.12
CA LEU A 120 -0.29 4.68 9.82
C LEU A 120 0.21 5.88 9.00
N THR A 121 -0.59 6.93 9.01
CA THR A 121 -0.25 8.23 8.42
C THR A 121 -0.76 9.35 9.31
N SER A 122 -0.08 10.49 9.29
CA SER A 122 -0.49 11.69 10.01
C SER A 122 -1.00 12.79 9.05
N GLY A 123 -1.43 13.92 9.61
CA GLY A 123 -1.92 15.07 8.85
C GLY A 123 -3.40 14.98 8.47
N LEU A 124 -4.14 13.97 8.94
CA LEU A 124 -5.59 13.93 8.83
C LEU A 124 -6.23 14.23 10.18
N SER A 125 -7.17 15.16 10.18
CA SER A 125 -7.96 15.50 11.36
C SER A 125 -9.43 15.61 11.00
N TRP A 126 -10.30 15.45 11.98
CA TRP A 126 -11.72 15.66 11.79
C TRP A 126 -12.33 16.44 12.94
N ARG A 127 -13.46 17.12 12.72
CA ARG A 127 -14.24 17.70 13.81
C ARG A 127 -15.73 17.70 13.48
N ALA A 128 -16.55 17.55 14.53
CA ALA A 128 -18.00 17.60 14.42
C ALA A 128 -18.51 18.99 14.82
N PHE A 129 -19.58 19.44 14.17
CA PHE A 129 -20.36 20.60 14.60
C PHE A 129 -21.82 20.23 14.67
N TYR A 130 -22.52 20.86 15.60
CA TYR A 130 -23.95 20.71 15.73
C TYR A 130 -24.61 22.08 15.57
N MET A 131 -25.64 22.14 14.74
CA MET A 131 -26.46 23.32 14.56
C MET A 131 -27.87 23.01 15.07
N GLY A 132 -28.26 23.71 16.14
CA GLY A 132 -29.62 23.67 16.68
C GLY A 132 -30.42 24.86 16.15
N THR A 133 -31.60 24.61 15.58
CA THR A 133 -32.56 25.66 15.24
C THR A 133 -33.82 25.43 16.08
N LEU A 134 -34.15 26.38 16.95
CA LEU A 134 -35.39 26.36 17.75
C LEU A 134 -36.55 26.92 16.93
N THR A 135 -37.77 26.44 17.20
CA THR A 135 -38.99 27.13 16.75
C THR A 135 -39.25 28.39 17.57
N GLU A 136 -40.03 29.31 17.03
CA GLU A 136 -40.37 30.59 17.68
C GLU A 136 -41.07 30.41 19.03
N ASP A 137 -41.82 29.31 19.20
CA ASP A 137 -42.45 28.94 20.45
C ASP A 137 -41.53 28.20 21.44
N GLU A 138 -40.27 28.00 21.07
CA GLU A 138 -39.20 27.33 21.83
C GLU A 138 -39.49 25.87 22.23
N LYS A 139 -40.55 25.25 21.71
CA LYS A 139 -40.97 23.88 22.08
C LYS A 139 -40.30 22.78 21.28
N THR A 140 -39.78 23.11 20.10
CA THR A 140 -39.13 22.12 19.24
C THR A 140 -37.77 22.62 18.76
N MET A 141 -36.81 21.70 18.69
CA MET A 141 -35.47 21.96 18.19
C MET A 141 -35.15 21.01 17.05
N ARG A 142 -34.74 21.55 15.92
CA ARG A 142 -34.09 20.78 14.86
C ARG A 142 -32.59 20.79 15.09
N LEU A 143 -32.02 19.63 15.38
CA LEU A 143 -30.58 19.45 15.55
C LEU A 143 -29.98 18.80 14.30
N GLN A 144 -28.97 19.42 13.72
CA GLN A 144 -28.22 18.91 12.58
C GLN A 144 -26.75 18.71 12.95
N GLY A 145 -26.20 17.56 12.62
CA GLY A 145 -24.79 17.24 12.81
C GLY A 145 -24.02 17.36 11.49
N TYR A 146 -22.86 18.00 11.54
CA TYR A 146 -21.92 18.12 10.45
C TYR A 146 -20.58 17.56 10.86
N VAL A 147 -19.85 17.02 9.89
CA VAL A 147 -18.49 16.54 10.06
C VAL A 147 -17.63 17.22 9.01
N ARG A 148 -16.47 17.70 9.43
CA ARG A 148 -15.42 18.19 8.53
C ARG A 148 -14.17 17.37 8.75
N VAL A 149 -13.65 16.78 7.67
CA VAL A 149 -12.32 16.17 7.61
C VAL A 149 -11.38 17.15 6.92
N THR A 150 -10.16 17.28 7.44
CA THR A 150 -9.08 18.06 6.81
C THR A 150 -7.94 17.10 6.51
N ASN A 151 -7.46 17.09 5.27
CA ASN A 151 -6.36 16.24 4.81
C ASN A 151 -5.15 17.11 4.47
N ASN A 152 -4.07 16.95 5.23
CA ASN A 152 -2.74 17.53 5.00
C ASN A 152 -1.67 16.41 4.99
N SER A 153 -2.06 15.17 4.72
CA SER A 153 -1.16 14.00 4.75
C SER A 153 -0.18 13.92 3.58
N GLY A 154 -0.39 14.73 2.54
CA GLY A 154 0.36 14.70 1.29
C GLY A 154 -0.12 13.66 0.27
N GLU A 155 -1.15 12.89 0.61
CA GLU A 155 -1.75 11.88 -0.27
C GLU A 155 -3.24 12.18 -0.53
N ASP A 156 -3.65 12.00 -1.79
CA ASP A 156 -5.06 12.08 -2.18
C ASP A 156 -5.74 10.72 -2.00
N TYR A 157 -6.63 10.62 -1.02
CA TYR A 157 -7.43 9.42 -0.78
C TYR A 157 -8.76 9.47 -1.54
N GLU A 158 -8.70 9.24 -2.84
CA GLU A 158 -9.90 9.22 -3.69
C GLU A 158 -10.93 8.19 -3.23
N ASN A 159 -12.20 8.61 -3.16
CA ASN A 159 -13.34 7.76 -2.79
C ASN A 159 -13.18 7.03 -1.44
N ALA A 160 -12.42 7.62 -0.51
CA ALA A 160 -12.13 6.99 0.76
C ALA A 160 -13.38 6.80 1.63
N GLN A 161 -13.52 5.59 2.17
CA GLN A 161 -14.44 5.37 3.27
C GLN A 161 -13.82 5.91 4.55
N THR A 162 -14.44 6.91 5.17
CA THR A 162 -13.93 7.49 6.41
C THR A 162 -14.62 6.88 7.63
N ARG A 163 -13.82 6.60 8.66
CA ARG A 163 -14.24 6.20 10.01
C ARG A 163 -13.63 7.19 10.98
N LEU A 164 -14.47 7.76 11.82
CA LEU A 164 -14.10 8.88 12.67
C LEU A 164 -14.25 8.44 14.11
N ILE A 165 -13.13 8.39 14.83
CA ILE A 165 -13.09 7.86 16.19
C ILE A 165 -12.99 9.02 17.18
N VAL A 166 -13.81 8.94 18.22
CA VAL A 166 -13.80 9.85 19.37
C VAL A 166 -13.11 9.13 20.52
N GLY A 167 -12.06 9.72 21.08
CA GLY A 167 -11.22 9.17 22.16
C GLY A 167 -9.79 9.61 21.99
#